data_AF-A0A9E4AP84-F1
#
_entry.id   AF-A0A9E4AP84-F1
#
_cell.length_a   1.000
_cell.length_b   1.000
_cell.length_c   1.000
_cell.angle_alpha   90.00
_cell.angle_beta   90.00
_cell.angle_gamma   90.00
#
_symmetry.space_group_name_H-M   'P 1'
#
loop_
_entity.id
_entity.type
_entity.pdbx_description
1 polymer ?
#
loop_
_entity_poly.entity_id
_entity_poly.type
_entity_poly.pdbx_seq_one_letter_code
_entity_poly.pdbx_strand_id
1 'polypeptide(L)'
;MRDQVHDELATNGYACLRQGTNRQIAETVAADIWHYLESVDVYRDEKASWLIGKPLRGSVFRAIRDYDGLTPLFSKTFESEMATLVDLKLREGEEQVLYMTFPESEYDPKRWLVPWAGWHNDFIGDGTGRTKLLLGFVLLNDADAGGGNLVLLSGSHRLKEVIAPQHASAI
;
A
#
# COMPACT_ATOMS: atom_id res chain seq x y z
N MET A 1 -7.22 -20.59 -7.58
CA MET A 1 -6.85 -19.29 -6.95
C MET A 1 -5.35 -19.07 -7.05
N ARG A 2 -4.51 -19.97 -6.55
CA ARG A 2 -3.04 -19.86 -6.67
C ARG A 2 -2.55 -19.59 -8.10
N ASP A 3 -2.90 -20.44 -9.05
CA ASP A 3 -2.44 -20.27 -10.44
C ASP A 3 -2.85 -18.93 -11.05
N GLN A 4 -4.10 -18.51 -10.81
CA GLN A 4 -4.58 -17.19 -11.22
C GLN A 4 -3.75 -16.05 -10.63
N VAL A 5 -3.39 -16.12 -9.34
CA VAL A 5 -2.56 -15.11 -8.68
C VAL A 5 -1.17 -15.06 -9.29
N HIS A 6 -0.57 -16.23 -9.56
CA HIS A 6 0.72 -16.29 -10.24
C HIS A 6 0.64 -15.70 -11.67
N ASP A 7 -0.41 -16.01 -12.43
CA ASP A 7 -0.61 -15.49 -13.77
C ASP A 7 -0.81 -13.97 -13.78
N GLU A 8 -1.60 -13.44 -12.84
CA GLU A 8 -1.80 -12.00 -12.65
C GLU A 8 -0.49 -11.30 -12.26
N LEU A 9 0.27 -11.85 -11.30
CA LEU A 9 1.57 -11.31 -10.92
C LEU A 9 2.57 -11.33 -12.09
N ALA A 10 2.63 -12.41 -12.85
CA ALA A 10 3.52 -12.51 -14.01
C ALA A 10 3.13 -11.52 -15.10
N THR A 11 1.84 -11.35 -15.37
CA THR A 11 1.31 -10.53 -16.46
C THR A 11 1.32 -9.04 -16.11
N ASN A 12 0.80 -8.69 -14.93
CA ASN A 12 0.50 -7.32 -14.53
C ASN A 12 1.50 -6.76 -13.51
N GLY A 13 2.26 -7.61 -12.82
CA GLY A 13 3.11 -7.20 -11.71
C GLY A 13 2.35 -7.02 -10.39
N TYR A 14 1.04 -7.28 -10.38
CA TYR A 14 0.17 -7.24 -9.22
C TYR A 14 -0.98 -8.25 -9.38
N ALA A 15 -1.55 -8.68 -8.25
CA ALA A 15 -2.77 -9.47 -8.20
C ALA A 15 -3.71 -8.88 -7.14
N CYS A 16 -5.02 -8.90 -7.40
CA CYS A 16 -6.01 -8.34 -6.47
C CYS A 16 -6.84 -9.45 -5.84
N LEU A 17 -6.68 -9.64 -4.52
CA LEU A 17 -7.41 -10.65 -3.76
C LEU A 17 -8.68 -10.04 -3.15
N ARG A 18 -9.82 -10.35 -3.75
CA ARG A 18 -11.11 -10.01 -3.13
C ARG A 18 -11.31 -10.91 -1.91
N GLN A 19 -11.62 -10.29 -0.77
CA GLN A 19 -11.80 -10.98 0.52
C GLN A 19 -10.52 -11.66 1.04
N GLY A 20 -9.34 -11.13 0.72
CA GLY A 20 -8.06 -11.65 1.23
C GLY A 20 -7.83 -11.43 2.73
N THR A 21 -8.71 -10.71 3.42
CA THR A 21 -8.65 -10.46 4.87
C THR A 21 -10.04 -10.60 5.48
N ASN A 22 -10.09 -11.02 6.75
CA ASN A 22 -11.35 -11.05 7.50
C ASN A 22 -11.92 -9.63 7.63
N ARG A 23 -13.11 -9.43 7.06
CA ARG A 23 -13.80 -8.14 7.04
C ARG A 23 -13.97 -7.53 8.44
N GLN A 24 -14.36 -8.34 9.43
CA GLN A 24 -14.57 -7.86 10.79
C GLN A 24 -13.27 -7.35 11.41
N ILE A 25 -12.14 -8.01 11.14
CA ILE A 25 -10.82 -7.56 11.59
C ILE A 25 -10.46 -6.23 10.92
N ALA A 26 -10.64 -6.13 9.60
CA ALA A 26 -10.38 -4.89 8.86
C ALA A 26 -11.23 -3.71 9.37
N GLU A 27 -12.53 -3.93 9.60
CA GLU A 27 -13.44 -2.92 10.13
C GLU A 27 -13.06 -2.48 11.56
N THR A 28 -12.63 -3.44 12.40
CA THR A 28 -12.17 -3.14 13.77
C THR A 28 -10.90 -2.30 13.74
N VAL A 29 -9.89 -2.72 12.96
CA VAL A 29 -8.63 -1.97 12.85
C VAL A 29 -8.86 -0.59 12.21
N ALA A 30 -9.76 -0.48 11.25
CA ALA A 30 -10.14 0.82 10.68
C ALA A 30 -10.76 1.75 11.73
N ALA A 31 -11.62 1.22 12.61
CA ALA A 31 -12.21 1.98 13.70
C ALA A 31 -11.14 2.42 14.72
N ASP A 32 -10.22 1.53 15.07
CA ASP A 32 -9.11 1.83 16.00
C ASP A 32 -8.18 2.92 15.45
N ILE A 33 -7.86 2.88 14.15
CA ILE A 33 -7.08 3.93 13.47
C ILE A 33 -7.81 5.28 13.56
N TRP A 34 -9.11 5.32 13.29
CA TRP A 34 -9.89 6.56 13.40
C TRP A 34 -9.89 7.10 14.83
N HIS A 35 -10.08 6.24 15.83
CA HIS A 35 -10.02 6.65 17.23
C HIS A 35 -8.64 7.19 17.62
N TYR A 36 -7.58 6.56 17.11
CA TYR A 36 -6.21 7.04 17.32
C TYR A 36 -5.96 8.41 16.66
N LEU A 37 -6.48 8.63 15.45
CA LEU A 37 -6.36 9.90 14.73
C LEU A 37 -7.08 11.07 15.43
N GLU A 38 -8.18 10.80 16.13
CA GLU A 38 -8.85 11.82 16.95
C GLU A 38 -7.91 12.39 18.02
N SER A 39 -6.97 11.60 18.55
CA SER A 39 -5.98 12.06 19.53
C SER A 39 -4.99 13.10 18.99
N VAL A 40 -4.93 13.26 17.66
CA VAL A 40 -4.10 14.25 16.95
C VAL A 40 -4.93 15.20 16.11
N ASP A 41 -6.19 15.44 16.53
CA ASP A 41 -7.14 16.40 15.93
C ASP A 41 -7.54 16.07 14.48
N VAL A 42 -7.57 14.79 14.11
CA VAL A 42 -8.09 14.33 12.81
C VAL A 42 -9.35 13.50 13.05
N TYR A 43 -10.50 14.05 12.65
CA TYR A 43 -11.81 13.51 12.97
C TYR A 43 -12.48 12.90 11.75
N ARG A 44 -13.14 11.75 11.92
CA ARG A 44 -13.75 10.99 10.82
C ARG A 44 -14.86 11.72 10.07
N ASP A 45 -15.61 12.59 10.74
CA ASP A 45 -16.75 13.26 10.13
C ASP A 45 -16.49 14.76 9.82
N GLU A 46 -15.28 15.25 10.12
CA GLU A 46 -14.91 16.66 9.93
C GLU A 46 -13.88 16.82 8.82
N LYS A 47 -14.33 16.99 7.57
CA LYS A 47 -13.47 17.11 6.38
C LYS A 47 -12.38 18.18 6.48
N ALA A 48 -12.64 19.27 7.22
CA ALA A 48 -11.66 20.33 7.44
C ALA A 48 -10.42 19.85 8.22
N SER A 49 -10.56 18.80 9.04
CA SER A 49 -9.45 18.19 9.78
C SER A 49 -8.51 17.35 8.89
N TRP A 50 -8.89 17.08 7.64
CA TRP A 50 -8.12 16.21 6.73
C TRP A 50 -7.11 16.97 5.85
N LEU A 51 -7.04 18.29 5.93
CA LEU A 51 -6.27 19.09 4.99
C LEU A 51 -4.77 19.07 5.32
N ILE A 52 -3.90 18.75 4.35
CA ILE A 52 -2.43 18.66 4.54
C ILE A 52 -1.81 20.00 5.03
N GLY A 53 -2.52 21.11 4.84
CA GLY A 53 -2.03 22.46 5.13
C GLY A 53 -1.99 22.92 6.60
N LYS A 54 -2.83 22.41 7.53
CA LYS A 54 -2.96 23.06 8.86
C LYS A 54 -3.16 22.22 10.14
N PRO A 55 -3.48 20.92 10.13
CA PRO A 55 -3.24 20.05 11.29
C PRO A 55 -2.23 18.91 11.05
N LEU A 56 -2.02 18.49 9.79
CA LEU A 56 -1.21 17.29 9.47
C LEU A 56 0.32 17.47 9.58
N ARG A 57 0.84 18.58 10.12
CA ARG A 57 2.30 18.81 10.16
C ARG A 57 2.97 18.05 11.30
N GLY A 58 3.82 17.09 10.94
CA GLY A 58 4.84 16.46 11.81
C GLY A 58 4.29 15.49 12.86
N SER A 59 3.34 15.92 13.69
CA SER A 59 2.71 15.10 14.73
C SER A 59 1.85 14.00 14.15
N VAL A 60 1.01 14.29 13.15
CA VAL A 60 0.13 13.28 12.53
C VAL A 60 0.91 12.26 11.72
N PHE A 61 1.92 12.71 10.95
CA PHE A 61 2.82 11.77 10.25
C PHE A 61 3.56 10.85 11.21
N ARG A 62 4.05 11.41 12.33
CA ARG A 62 4.67 10.61 13.39
C ARG A 62 3.65 9.65 14.00
N ALA A 63 2.44 10.12 14.30
CA ALA A 63 1.39 9.29 14.87
C ALA A 63 1.05 8.11 13.95
N ILE A 64 0.83 8.36 12.65
CA ILE A 64 0.54 7.33 11.64
C ILE A 64 1.68 6.32 11.54
N ARG A 65 2.93 6.79 11.53
CA ARG A 65 4.11 5.91 11.45
C ARG A 65 4.30 5.08 12.72
N ASP A 66 4.00 5.66 13.88
CA ASP A 66 4.20 5.04 15.18
C ASP A 66 2.98 4.20 15.62
N TYR A 67 1.93 4.10 14.79
CA TYR A 67 0.75 3.26 15.05
C TYR A 67 1.08 1.77 14.87
N ASP A 68 0.98 1.00 15.96
CA ASP A 68 1.31 -0.43 16.03
C ASP A 68 0.09 -1.37 15.99
N GLY A 69 -1.12 -0.80 15.97
CA GLY A 69 -2.39 -1.52 15.96
C GLY A 69 -2.74 -2.25 14.65
N LEU A 70 -1.78 -2.41 13.73
CA LEU A 70 -1.95 -3.14 12.47
C LEU A 70 -1.80 -4.66 12.64
N THR A 71 -1.18 -5.11 13.73
CA THR A 71 -0.87 -6.52 14.00
C THR A 71 -2.04 -7.49 13.75
N PRO A 72 -3.31 -7.18 14.11
CA PRO A 72 -4.43 -8.08 13.86
C PRO A 72 -4.68 -8.40 12.38
N LEU A 73 -4.34 -7.50 11.44
CA LEU A 73 -4.49 -7.71 9.99
C LEU A 73 -3.51 -8.77 9.48
N PHE A 74 -2.31 -8.80 10.05
CA PHE A 74 -1.20 -9.65 9.64
C PHE A 74 -1.04 -10.83 10.59
N SER A 75 -2.15 -11.53 10.88
CA SER A 75 -2.09 -12.74 11.70
C SER A 75 -1.19 -13.80 11.05
N LYS A 76 -0.57 -14.67 11.86
CA LYS A 76 0.24 -15.79 11.36
C LYS A 76 -0.50 -16.67 10.34
N THR A 77 -1.82 -16.76 10.46
CA THR A 77 -2.66 -17.48 9.50
C THR A 77 -2.67 -16.77 8.15
N PHE A 78 -2.96 -15.47 8.12
CA PHE A 78 -2.91 -14.65 6.91
C PHE A 78 -1.52 -14.72 6.26
N GLU A 79 -0.47 -14.58 7.07
CA GLU A 79 0.91 -14.69 6.63
C GLU A 79 1.20 -16.06 5.96
N SER A 80 0.83 -17.16 6.61
CA SER A 80 1.02 -18.51 6.07
C SER A 80 0.23 -18.75 4.78
N GLU A 81 -1.00 -18.23 4.70
CA GLU A 81 -1.85 -18.34 3.51
C GLU A 81 -1.25 -17.55 2.35
N MET A 82 -0.81 -16.32 2.59
CA MET A 82 -0.15 -15.49 1.58
C MET A 82 1.16 -16.10 1.11
N ALA A 83 2.00 -16.60 2.02
CA ALA A 83 3.23 -17.32 1.68
C ALA A 83 2.97 -18.52 0.76
N THR A 84 1.92 -19.29 1.08
CA THR A 84 1.49 -20.44 0.26
C THR A 84 0.97 -20.01 -1.11
N LEU A 85 0.23 -18.89 -1.15
CA LEU A 85 -0.41 -18.39 -2.34
C LEU A 85 0.59 -17.85 -3.37
N VAL A 86 1.65 -17.18 -2.92
CA VAL A 86 2.64 -16.55 -3.79
C VAL A 86 3.95 -17.34 -3.91
N ASP A 87 4.05 -18.48 -3.21
CA ASP A 87 5.24 -19.34 -3.15
C ASP A 87 6.50 -18.62 -2.66
N LEU A 88 6.33 -17.66 -1.74
CA LEU A 88 7.43 -16.92 -1.14
C LEU A 88 7.48 -17.12 0.36
N LYS A 89 8.69 -17.11 0.91
CA LYS A 89 8.87 -17.00 2.36
C LYS A 89 8.63 -15.56 2.76
N LEU A 90 7.76 -15.36 3.74
CA LEU A 90 7.65 -14.07 4.41
C LEU A 90 8.92 -13.81 5.21
N ARG A 91 9.35 -12.56 5.20
CA ARG A 91 10.44 -12.11 6.03
C ARG A 91 9.88 -11.73 7.40
N GLU A 92 10.37 -12.39 8.44
CA GLU A 92 9.99 -12.07 9.82
C GLU A 92 10.51 -10.67 10.19
N GLY A 93 9.68 -9.87 10.86
CA GLY A 93 10.08 -8.58 11.41
C GLY A 93 10.06 -7.40 10.44
N GLU A 94 9.32 -7.47 9.34
CA GLU A 94 9.09 -6.30 8.47
C GLU A 94 8.18 -5.28 9.16
N GLU A 95 8.47 -4.00 8.94
CA GLU A 95 7.67 -2.89 9.46
C GLU A 95 6.29 -2.88 8.78
N GLN A 96 5.24 -2.97 9.57
CA GLN A 96 3.87 -2.74 9.11
C GLN A 96 3.66 -1.23 9.02
N VAL A 97 3.40 -0.73 7.82
CA VAL A 97 3.28 0.72 7.58
C VAL A 97 1.83 1.06 7.26
N LEU A 98 1.27 2.01 8.00
CA LEU A 98 -0.02 2.60 7.69
C LEU A 98 0.14 3.66 6.58
N TYR A 99 -0.50 3.43 5.44
CA TYR A 99 -0.60 4.42 4.37
C TYR A 99 -1.96 5.10 4.41
N MET A 100 -1.95 6.43 4.45
CA MET A 100 -3.15 7.27 4.41
C MET A 100 -2.98 8.37 3.37
N THR A 101 -4.04 8.63 2.63
CA THR A 101 -4.11 9.72 1.67
C THR A 101 -5.02 10.82 2.21
N PHE A 102 -4.66 12.06 1.89
CA PHE A 102 -5.38 13.24 2.35
C PHE A 102 -5.58 14.21 1.17
N PRO A 103 -6.66 15.01 1.17
CA PRO A 103 -6.82 16.10 0.22
C PRO A 103 -5.72 17.16 0.42
N GLU A 104 -5.15 17.65 -0.70
CA GLU A 104 -4.11 18.67 -0.70
C GLU A 104 -4.60 19.98 -0.07
N SER A 105 -5.81 20.41 -0.43
CA SER A 105 -6.39 21.65 0.08
C SER A 105 -7.92 21.64 0.04
N GLU A 106 -8.53 22.56 0.79
CA GLU A 106 -9.97 22.84 0.73
C GLU A 106 -10.41 23.41 -0.63
N TYR A 107 -9.49 24.02 -1.37
CA TYR A 107 -9.76 24.71 -2.63
C TYR A 107 -9.61 23.79 -3.85
N ASP A 108 -8.97 22.64 -3.70
CA ASP A 108 -8.92 21.56 -4.69
C ASP A 108 -9.15 20.20 -4.03
N PRO A 109 -10.40 19.89 -3.64
CA PRO A 109 -10.74 18.63 -2.97
C PRO A 109 -10.62 17.40 -3.89
N LYS A 110 -10.32 17.60 -5.18
CA LYS A 110 -10.09 16.52 -6.15
C LYS A 110 -8.63 16.08 -6.18
N ARG A 111 -7.70 16.90 -5.66
CA ARG A 111 -6.30 16.58 -5.61
C ARG A 111 -5.96 15.91 -4.28
N TRP A 112 -6.00 14.59 -4.30
CA TRP A 112 -5.50 13.76 -3.20
C TRP A 112 -4.02 13.51 -3.40
N LEU A 113 -3.24 13.71 -2.34
CA LEU A 113 -1.80 13.49 -2.39
C LEU A 113 -1.39 12.49 -1.32
N VAL A 114 -0.42 11.65 -1.70
CA VAL A 114 0.53 11.08 -0.74
C VAL A 114 1.68 12.07 -0.65
N PRO A 115 1.91 12.74 0.48
CA PRO A 115 2.83 13.88 0.59
C PRO A 115 4.30 13.64 0.16
N TRP A 116 4.70 12.39 -0.06
CA TRP A 116 6.10 12.00 -0.31
C TRP A 116 6.34 11.16 -1.58
N ALA A 117 5.33 10.87 -2.41
CA ALA A 117 5.48 9.91 -3.51
C ALA A 117 5.24 10.52 -4.90
N GLY A 118 6.27 10.47 -5.76
CA GLY A 118 6.12 10.55 -7.22
C GLY A 118 5.99 9.15 -7.84
N TRP A 119 6.02 9.02 -9.17
CA TRP A 119 6.16 7.69 -9.80
C TRP A 119 7.50 7.06 -9.40
N HIS A 120 7.46 5.90 -8.76
CA HIS A 120 8.66 5.21 -8.30
C HIS A 120 8.45 3.69 -8.32
N ASN A 121 9.54 2.96 -8.07
CA ASN A 121 9.50 1.55 -7.71
C ASN A 121 10.12 1.45 -6.31
N ASP A 122 9.43 0.79 -5.38
CA ASP A 122 9.94 0.62 -4.01
C ASP A 122 11.26 -0.16 -3.99
N PHE A 123 11.38 -1.14 -4.90
CA PHE A 123 12.56 -1.96 -5.04
C PHE A 123 13.00 -2.05 -6.48
N ILE A 124 14.31 -1.90 -6.68
CA ILE A 124 14.96 -2.09 -7.96
C ILE A 124 15.41 -3.56 -8.06
N GLY A 125 14.86 -4.29 -9.02
CA GLY A 125 15.34 -5.64 -9.36
C GLY A 125 16.82 -5.63 -9.77
N ASP A 126 17.51 -6.75 -9.54
CA ASP A 126 18.94 -6.93 -9.87
C ASP A 126 19.18 -7.47 -11.29
N GLY A 127 18.14 -7.55 -12.11
CA GLY A 127 18.21 -8.08 -13.47
C GLY A 127 18.19 -9.60 -13.58
N THR A 128 17.98 -10.35 -12.48
CA THR A 128 17.91 -11.83 -12.53
C THR A 128 16.55 -12.37 -13.01
N GLY A 129 15.57 -11.50 -13.23
CA GLY A 129 14.19 -11.89 -13.56
C GLY A 129 13.43 -12.56 -12.40
N ARG A 130 14.04 -12.64 -11.20
CA ARG A 130 13.42 -13.24 -10.01
C ARG A 130 12.71 -12.18 -9.17
N THR A 131 11.48 -12.46 -8.75
CA THR A 131 10.78 -11.66 -7.74
C THR A 131 11.52 -11.79 -6.42
N LYS A 132 12.07 -10.66 -5.93
CA LYS A 132 12.77 -10.60 -4.64
C LYS A 132 11.86 -10.28 -3.47
N LEU A 133 10.82 -9.49 -3.73
CA LEU A 133 9.89 -9.00 -2.73
C LEU A 133 8.51 -8.83 -3.38
N LEU A 134 7.47 -9.14 -2.61
CA LEU A 134 6.11 -8.71 -2.89
C LEU A 134 5.66 -7.81 -1.75
N LEU A 135 5.11 -6.65 -2.10
CA LEU A 135 4.44 -5.78 -1.14
C LEU A 135 2.97 -6.13 -1.08
N GLY A 136 2.49 -6.40 0.14
CA GLY A 136 1.07 -6.64 0.41
C GLY A 136 0.40 -5.36 0.89
N PHE A 137 -0.74 -5.02 0.30
CA PHE A 137 -1.58 -3.90 0.73
C PHE A 137 -2.94 -4.44 1.16
N VAL A 138 -3.40 -4.03 2.34
CA VAL A 138 -4.76 -4.29 2.82
C VAL A 138 -5.53 -2.98 2.77
N LEU A 139 -6.64 -2.97 2.02
CA LEU A 139 -7.54 -1.83 1.98
C LEU A 139 -8.47 -1.91 3.21
N LEU A 140 -8.46 -0.85 4.02
CA LEU A 140 -9.26 -0.75 5.25
C LEU A 140 -10.57 0.02 5.06
N ASN A 141 -10.70 0.76 3.96
CA ASN A 141 -11.90 1.50 3.57
C ASN A 141 -12.20 1.24 2.09
N ASP A 142 -13.43 1.53 1.69
CA ASP A 142 -13.81 1.50 0.28
C ASP A 142 -12.98 2.50 -0.54
N ALA A 143 -12.50 2.03 -1.69
CA ALA A 143 -11.66 2.77 -2.60
C ALA A 143 -12.52 3.44 -3.68
N ASP A 144 -13.06 4.63 -3.38
CA ASP A 144 -13.87 5.38 -4.35
C ASP A 144 -13.00 6.03 -5.45
N ALA A 145 -13.58 6.19 -6.64
CA ALA A 145 -12.94 6.91 -7.73
C ALA A 145 -12.62 8.36 -7.29
N GLY A 146 -11.32 8.70 -7.25
CA GLY A 146 -10.86 10.02 -6.82
C GLY A 146 -10.46 10.13 -5.34
N GLY A 147 -10.58 9.08 -4.53
CA GLY A 147 -10.21 9.06 -3.10
C GLY A 147 -8.71 8.86 -2.80
N GLY A 148 -7.82 9.14 -3.76
CA GLY A 148 -6.38 8.95 -3.56
C GLY A 148 -5.96 7.48 -3.41
N ASN A 149 -6.52 6.56 -4.19
CA ASN A 149 -6.15 5.15 -4.16
C ASN A 149 -4.74 4.89 -4.68
N LEU A 150 -4.18 3.72 -4.36
CA LEU A 150 -2.95 3.22 -4.97
C LEU A 150 -3.14 3.06 -6.48
N VAL A 151 -2.25 3.70 -7.25
CA VAL A 151 -2.20 3.57 -8.71
C VAL A 151 -1.01 2.72 -9.09
N LEU A 152 -1.25 1.60 -9.77
CA LEU A 152 -0.22 0.69 -10.28
C LEU A 152 -0.22 0.72 -11.80
N LEU A 153 0.96 0.85 -12.40
CA LEU A 153 1.13 0.73 -13.85
C LEU A 153 1.33 -0.75 -14.22
N SER A 154 0.31 -1.38 -14.80
CA SER A 154 0.37 -2.79 -15.18
C SER A 154 1.55 -3.11 -16.08
N GLY A 155 2.30 -4.17 -15.75
CA GLY A 155 3.44 -4.67 -16.51
C GLY A 155 4.72 -3.84 -16.37
N SER A 156 4.69 -2.74 -15.60
CA SER A 156 5.84 -1.84 -15.43
C SER A 156 7.06 -2.50 -14.77
N HIS A 157 6.86 -3.58 -14.01
CA HIS A 157 7.93 -4.37 -13.39
C HIS A 157 8.92 -4.95 -14.40
N ARG A 158 8.50 -5.15 -15.66
CA ARG A 158 9.34 -5.66 -16.75
C ARG A 158 10.07 -4.58 -17.55
N LEU A 159 9.80 -3.29 -17.32
CA LEU A 159 10.39 -2.22 -18.14
C LEU A 159 11.93 -2.26 -18.18
N LYS A 160 12.57 -2.75 -17.11
CA LYS A 160 14.03 -2.94 -17.07
C LYS A 160 14.52 -4.06 -17.98
N GLU A 161 13.76 -5.13 -18.13
CA GLU A 161 14.08 -6.25 -19.03
C GLU A 161 14.00 -5.84 -20.50
N VAL A 162 13.21 -4.81 -20.82
CA VAL A 162 13.09 -4.28 -22.20
C VAL A 162 14.18 -3.26 -22.52
N ILE A 163 14.63 -2.48 -21.53
CA ILE A 163 15.67 -1.45 -21.71
C ILE A 163 17.08 -2.06 -21.63
N ALA A 164 17.32 -3.04 -20.75
CA ALA A 164 18.65 -3.64 -20.55
C ALA A 164 19.25 -4.31 -21.81
N PRO A 165 18.50 -5.03 -22.67
CA PRO A 165 19.04 -5.63 -23.90
C PRO A 165 19.47 -4.60 -24.94
N GLN A 166 18.92 -3.38 -24.91
CA GLN A 166 19.21 -2.35 -25.91
C GLN A 166 20.55 -1.65 -25.67
N HIS A 167 21.13 -1.78 -24.46
CA HIS A 167 22.42 -1.21 -24.11
C HIS A 167 23.55 -2.24 -23.97
N ALA A 168 23.26 -3.54 -24.04
CA ALA A 168 24.26 -4.60 -23.97
C ALA A 168 25.08 -4.78 -25.27
N SER A 169 24.68 -4.12 -26.36
CA SER A 169 25.35 -4.20 -27.67
C SER A 169 26.24 -2.99 -28.00
N ALA A 170 26.45 -2.08 -27.04
CA ALA A 170 27.17 -0.82 -27.25
C ALA A 170 28.42 -0.65 -26.37
N ILE A 171 28.99 -1.76 -25.84
CA ILE A 171 30.29 -1.77 -25.15
C ILE A 171 31.15 -2.89 -25.74
#